data_AF-A0A2I0VB37-F1
#
_entry.id   AF-A0A2I0VB37-F1
#
_cell.length_a   1.000
_cell.length_b   1.000
_cell.length_c   1.000
_cell.angle_alpha   90.00
_cell.angle_beta   90.00
_cell.angle_gamma   90.00
#
_symmetry.space_group_name_H-M   'P 1'
#
loop_
_entity.id
_entity.type
_entity.pdbx_description
1 polymer ?
#
loop_
_entity_poly.entity_id
_entity_poly.type
_entity_poly.pdbx_seq_one_letter_code
_entity_poly.pdbx_strand_id
1 'polypeptide(L)'
;MSSTVLGVEAARRWFTDQTSSRSAAIITNEIEKIRIEFEGAKQSFGNIPAALRKMPKMNPEGIYVNKNLRLDKIQVYGFDYDYTLAHYSKNLQSLTYDLAKKFLVRELKYPESCLQFEYDPSFPIRGLYFDKMKGCLLKLDFFGSIEPDGCFLGRQKMLRIMTVLIGEGIGSGCRVWRTRGLMQELAREGID
;
A
#
# COMPACT_ATOMS: atom_id res chain seq x y z
N MET A 1 46.58 -64.50 -8.40
CA MET A 1 47.18 -63.54 -7.45
C MET A 1 46.41 -62.24 -7.56
N SER A 2 45.42 -62.04 -6.68
CA SER A 2 44.50 -60.90 -6.68
C SER A 2 44.49 -60.31 -5.28
N SER A 3 45.18 -59.19 -5.07
CA SER A 3 45.17 -58.52 -3.74
C SER A 3 45.41 -57.00 -3.75
N THR A 4 45.46 -56.31 -4.90
CA THR A 4 45.82 -54.88 -4.92
C THR A 4 44.65 -53.91 -5.14
N VAL A 5 43.40 -54.39 -5.26
CA VAL A 5 42.25 -53.51 -5.60
C VAL A 5 41.51 -52.94 -4.37
N LEU A 6 41.71 -53.51 -3.17
CA LEU A 6 40.97 -53.10 -1.96
C LEU A 6 41.46 -51.80 -1.28
N GLY A 7 42.66 -51.30 -1.61
CA GLY A 7 43.25 -50.15 -0.93
C GLY A 7 42.86 -48.77 -1.50
N VAL A 8 42.64 -48.68 -2.81
CA VAL A 8 42.45 -47.38 -3.50
C VAL A 8 40.98 -46.92 -3.42
N GLU A 9 40.03 -47.85 -3.50
CA GLU A 9 38.60 -47.52 -3.36
C GLU A 9 38.21 -47.14 -1.93
N ALA A 10 38.85 -47.72 -0.91
CA ALA A 10 38.63 -47.39 0.49
C ALA A 10 39.12 -45.97 0.83
N ALA A 11 40.28 -45.56 0.31
CA ALA A 11 40.82 -44.21 0.50
C ALA A 11 39.99 -43.15 -0.24
N ARG A 12 39.49 -43.46 -1.44
CA ARG A 12 38.64 -42.54 -2.22
C ARG A 12 37.28 -42.32 -1.57
N ARG A 13 36.66 -43.38 -1.01
CA ARG A 13 35.42 -43.28 -0.21
C ARG A 13 35.61 -42.44 1.05
N TRP A 14 36.69 -42.65 1.81
CA TRP A 14 36.99 -41.86 3.01
C TRP A 14 37.17 -40.36 2.73
N PHE A 15 37.82 -40.01 1.61
CA PHE A 15 38.05 -38.61 1.23
C PHE A 15 36.80 -37.90 0.73
N THR A 16 35.91 -38.57 -0.01
CA THR A 16 34.65 -37.97 -0.49
C THR A 16 33.57 -37.87 0.59
N ASP A 17 33.55 -38.80 1.55
CA ASP A 17 32.55 -38.82 2.62
C ASP A 17 32.85 -37.75 3.70
N GLN A 18 34.13 -37.48 3.98
CA GLN A 18 34.53 -36.40 4.90
C GLN A 18 34.42 -34.98 4.32
N THR A 19 34.54 -34.81 3.00
CA THR A 19 34.46 -33.49 2.35
C THR A 19 33.01 -33.08 2.04
N SER A 20 32.16 -34.02 1.66
CA SER A 20 30.71 -33.79 1.45
C SER A 20 29.98 -33.51 2.77
N SER A 21 30.26 -34.31 3.81
CA SER A 21 29.65 -34.10 5.14
C SER A 21 30.13 -32.83 5.84
N ARG A 22 31.42 -32.46 5.72
CA ARG A 22 31.94 -31.19 6.25
C ARG A 22 31.38 -29.97 5.50
N SER A 23 31.23 -30.04 4.18
CA SER A 23 30.66 -28.92 3.40
C SER A 23 29.16 -28.76 3.65
N ALA A 24 28.42 -29.87 3.75
CA ALA A 24 27.01 -29.84 4.14
C ALA A 24 26.83 -29.31 5.57
N ALA A 25 27.69 -29.71 6.51
CA ALA A 25 27.67 -29.23 7.90
C ALA A 25 28.02 -27.73 8.03
N ILE A 26 28.91 -27.21 7.18
CA ILE A 26 29.22 -25.77 7.13
C ILE A 26 28.03 -24.99 6.57
N ILE A 27 27.44 -25.46 5.47
CA ILE A 27 26.26 -24.83 4.85
C ILE A 27 25.05 -24.88 5.80
N THR A 28 24.79 -25.99 6.48
CA THR A 28 23.70 -26.06 7.46
C THR A 28 23.96 -25.16 8.66
N ASN A 29 25.20 -25.01 9.10
CA ASN A 29 25.56 -24.09 10.19
C ASN A 29 25.40 -22.62 9.76
N GLU A 30 25.77 -22.25 8.53
CA GLU A 30 25.51 -20.90 8.00
C GLU A 30 24.01 -20.62 7.86
N ILE A 31 23.24 -21.58 7.33
CA ILE A 31 21.78 -21.46 7.24
C ILE A 31 21.16 -21.32 8.64
N GLU A 32 21.63 -22.07 9.62
CA GLU A 32 21.13 -21.98 10.99
C GLU A 32 21.47 -20.64 11.63
N LYS A 33 22.68 -20.13 11.37
CA LYS A 33 23.11 -18.80 11.81
C LYS A 33 22.23 -17.69 11.21
N ILE A 34 21.94 -17.78 9.92
CA ILE A 34 21.03 -16.86 9.23
C ILE A 34 19.60 -16.97 9.79
N ARG A 35 19.11 -18.18 10.10
CA ARG A 35 17.80 -18.39 10.71
C ARG A 35 17.70 -17.78 12.10
N ILE A 36 18.72 -17.95 12.93
CA ILE A 36 18.79 -17.37 14.28
C ILE A 36 18.83 -15.84 14.19
N GLU A 37 19.63 -15.28 13.29
CA GLU A 37 19.73 -13.84 13.09
C GLU A 37 18.42 -13.25 12.53
N PHE A 38 17.76 -13.95 11.60
CA PHE A 38 16.44 -13.60 11.09
C PHE A 38 15.35 -13.65 12.16
N GLU A 39 15.28 -14.71 12.97
CA GLU A 39 14.29 -14.82 14.04
C GLU A 39 14.57 -13.80 15.16
N GLY A 40 15.85 -13.51 15.46
CA GLY A 40 16.25 -12.42 16.37
C GLY A 40 15.81 -11.05 15.86
N ALA A 41 16.02 -10.76 14.57
CA ALA A 41 15.54 -9.55 13.94
C ALA A 41 14.00 -9.49 13.96
N LYS A 42 13.30 -10.56 13.60
CA LYS A 42 11.83 -10.66 13.61
C LYS A 42 11.23 -10.48 15.01
N GLN A 43 11.88 -10.99 16.06
CA GLN A 43 11.49 -10.72 17.45
C GLN A 43 11.72 -9.26 17.85
N SER A 44 12.80 -8.63 17.37
CA SER A 44 13.03 -7.20 17.56
C SER A 44 12.01 -6.32 16.81
N PHE A 45 11.44 -6.81 15.70
CA PHE A 45 10.31 -6.19 15.02
C PHE A 45 8.96 -6.42 15.73
N GLY A 46 8.79 -7.54 16.44
CA GLY A 46 7.62 -7.78 17.29
C GLY A 46 7.53 -6.78 18.45
N ASN A 47 8.69 -6.44 19.02
CA ASN A 47 8.85 -5.34 19.98
C ASN A 47 9.25 -4.06 19.25
N ILE A 48 8.41 -3.55 18.33
CA ILE A 48 8.56 -2.17 17.86
C ILE A 48 8.73 -1.31 19.10
N PRO A 49 9.89 -0.67 19.33
CA PRO A 49 10.15 0.07 20.55
C PRO A 49 8.98 1.00 20.81
N ALA A 50 8.45 1.02 22.03
CA ALA A 50 7.42 2.00 22.38
C ALA A 50 7.88 3.45 22.03
N ALA A 51 9.20 3.67 21.96
CA ALA A 51 9.85 4.85 21.43
C ALA A 51 9.54 5.14 19.94
N LEU A 52 9.56 4.13 19.05
CA LEU A 52 9.20 4.28 17.63
C LEU A 52 7.71 4.57 17.43
N ARG A 53 6.82 4.05 18.30
CA ARG A 53 5.40 4.46 18.33
C ARG A 53 5.19 5.88 18.85
N LYS A 54 6.05 6.34 19.77
CA LYS A 54 6.04 7.70 20.33
C LYS A 54 6.74 8.73 19.44
N MET A 55 7.56 8.30 18.48
CA MET A 55 8.17 9.20 17.53
C MET A 55 7.09 9.81 16.62
N PRO A 56 7.11 11.14 16.41
CA PRO A 56 6.22 11.75 15.44
C PRO A 56 6.51 11.12 14.07
N LYS A 57 5.49 10.52 13.45
CA LYS A 57 5.60 9.86 12.12
C LYS A 57 6.11 10.82 11.03
N MET A 58 5.97 12.12 11.25
CA MET A 58 6.35 13.18 10.33
C MET A 58 6.77 14.41 11.13
N ASN A 59 7.86 15.07 10.72
CA ASN A 59 8.26 16.36 11.25
C ASN A 59 7.50 17.45 10.46
N PRO A 60 6.67 18.29 11.09
CA PRO A 60 5.95 19.38 10.40
C PRO A 60 6.88 20.36 9.68
N GLU A 61 8.12 20.52 10.14
CA GLU A 61 9.14 21.38 9.53
C GLU A 61 10.14 20.59 8.66
N GLY A 62 9.92 19.29 8.51
CA GLY A 62 10.81 18.41 7.75
C GLY A 62 10.70 18.63 6.24
N ILE A 63 11.86 18.75 5.58
CA ILE A 63 11.95 18.74 4.12
C ILE A 63 12.23 17.30 3.67
N TYR A 64 11.31 16.72 2.89
CA TYR A 64 11.39 15.34 2.41
C TYR A 64 11.90 15.29 0.97
N VAL A 65 12.73 14.28 0.67
CA VAL A 65 13.43 14.17 -0.62
C VAL A 65 13.07 12.87 -1.32
N ASN A 66 12.43 12.98 -2.49
CA ASN A 66 12.17 11.82 -3.36
C ASN A 66 13.31 11.56 -4.34
N LYS A 67 14.01 12.62 -4.77
CA LYS A 67 15.13 12.59 -5.72
C LYS A 67 16.21 13.58 -5.28
N ASN A 68 17.48 13.24 -5.49
CA ASN A 68 18.59 14.13 -5.19
C ASN A 68 18.49 15.43 -6.01
N LEU A 69 18.54 16.58 -5.33
CA LEU A 69 18.48 17.90 -5.94
C LEU A 69 19.59 18.79 -5.37
N ARG A 70 20.33 19.44 -6.26
CA ARG A 70 21.42 20.36 -5.92
C ARG A 70 20.91 21.80 -5.91
N LEU A 71 20.55 22.30 -4.73
CA LEU A 71 20.00 23.65 -4.56
C LEU A 71 21.00 24.75 -4.94
N ASP A 72 22.30 24.48 -4.83
CA ASP A 72 23.38 25.39 -5.21
C ASP A 72 23.41 25.75 -6.71
N LYS A 73 22.79 24.91 -7.55
CA LYS A 73 22.70 25.14 -9.00
C LYS A 73 21.43 25.87 -9.43
N ILE A 74 20.49 26.10 -8.52
CA ILE A 74 19.19 26.71 -8.82
C ILE A 74 19.30 28.22 -8.61
N GLN A 75 19.04 29.00 -9.65
CA GLN A 75 19.11 30.48 -9.60
C GLN A 75 17.76 31.15 -9.41
N VAL A 76 16.67 30.47 -9.83
CA VAL A 76 15.32 31.03 -9.83
C VAL A 76 14.39 30.08 -9.10
N TYR A 77 13.60 30.64 -8.17
CA TYR A 77 12.58 29.93 -7.42
C TYR A 77 11.21 30.49 -7.82
N GLY A 78 10.40 29.65 -8.46
CA GLY A 78 9.01 29.94 -8.74
C GLY A 78 8.12 29.39 -7.63
N PHE A 79 7.19 30.20 -7.14
CA PHE A 79 6.19 29.79 -6.17
C PHE A 79 4.81 29.87 -6.80
N ASP A 80 4.01 28.83 -6.59
CA ASP A 80 2.56 28.93 -6.79
C ASP A 80 1.94 29.78 -5.67
N TYR A 81 0.75 30.33 -5.88
CA TYR A 81 0.10 31.20 -4.90
C TYR A 81 -0.82 30.42 -3.97
N ASP A 82 -1.88 29.83 -4.51
CA ASP A 82 -2.93 29.17 -3.73
C ASP A 82 -2.44 27.88 -3.08
N TYR A 83 -2.68 27.74 -1.77
CA TYR A 83 -2.21 26.59 -0.96
C TYR A 83 -0.68 26.40 -0.92
N THR A 84 0.11 27.34 -1.45
CA THR A 84 1.57 27.36 -1.35
C THR A 84 2.04 28.56 -0.55
N LEU A 85 1.83 29.79 -1.04
CA LEU A 85 2.08 31.01 -0.29
C LEU A 85 0.86 31.39 0.57
N ALA A 86 -0.32 31.36 -0.04
CA ALA A 86 -1.59 31.63 0.62
C ALA A 86 -2.13 30.35 1.29
N HIS A 87 -1.98 30.27 2.60
CA HIS A 87 -2.54 29.18 3.40
C HIS A 87 -3.98 29.50 3.82
N TYR A 88 -4.95 28.81 3.22
CA TYR A 88 -6.35 28.97 3.55
C TYR A 88 -6.74 28.16 4.78
N SER A 89 -7.66 28.71 5.57
CA SER A 89 -8.26 28.00 6.70
C SER A 89 -9.26 26.93 6.24
N LYS A 90 -9.62 26.01 7.13
CA LYS A 90 -10.62 24.96 6.87
C LYS A 90 -11.99 25.51 6.47
N ASN A 91 -12.30 26.75 6.86
CA ASN A 91 -13.58 27.42 6.57
C ASN A 91 -13.81 27.64 5.07
N LEU A 92 -12.74 27.73 4.27
CA LEU A 92 -12.86 27.91 2.82
C LEU A 92 -13.56 26.71 2.16
N GLN A 93 -13.32 25.49 2.66
CA GLN A 93 -13.96 24.29 2.12
C GLN A 93 -15.47 24.30 2.38
N SER A 94 -15.89 24.67 3.59
CA SER A 94 -17.31 24.84 3.94
C SER A 94 -17.98 25.90 3.07
N LEU A 95 -17.33 27.06 2.90
CA LEU A 95 -17.85 28.13 2.03
C LEU A 95 -17.99 27.68 0.58
N THR A 96 -16.97 27.01 0.04
CA THR A 96 -17.00 26.47 -1.33
C THR A 96 -18.16 25.49 -1.51
N TYR A 97 -18.36 24.59 -0.55
CA TYR A 97 -19.47 23.65 -0.56
C TYR A 97 -20.84 24.36 -0.55
N ASP A 98 -21.00 25.37 0.31
CA ASP A 98 -22.24 26.14 0.42
C ASP A 98 -22.56 26.96 -0.85
N LEU A 99 -21.54 27.51 -1.51
CA LEU A 99 -21.71 28.19 -2.78
C LEU A 99 -22.05 27.21 -3.89
N ALA A 100 -21.37 26.06 -3.95
CA ALA A 100 -21.64 25.02 -4.93
C ALA A 100 -23.07 24.49 -4.82
N LYS A 101 -23.56 24.14 -3.62
CA LYS A 101 -24.94 23.65 -3.44
C LYS A 101 -25.98 24.70 -3.84
N LYS A 102 -25.75 25.98 -3.52
CA LYS A 102 -26.62 27.09 -3.95
C LYS A 102 -26.65 27.23 -5.47
N PHE A 103 -25.51 27.09 -6.14
CA PHE A 103 -25.42 27.11 -7.60
C PHE A 103 -26.19 25.96 -8.24
N LEU A 104 -26.04 24.73 -7.72
CA LEU A 104 -26.77 23.55 -8.22
C LEU A 104 -28.30 23.73 -8.17
N VAL A 105 -28.82 24.30 -7.09
CA VAL A 105 -30.27 24.51 -6.92
C VAL A 105 -30.77 25.68 -7.78
N ARG A 106 -30.06 26.81 -7.77
CA ARG A 106 -30.52 28.04 -8.45
C ARG A 106 -30.39 27.95 -9.97
N GLU A 107 -29.23 27.52 -10.45
CA GLU A 107 -28.89 27.54 -11.88
C GLU A 107 -29.21 26.20 -12.55
N LEU A 108 -28.86 25.07 -11.92
CA LEU A 108 -29.08 23.74 -12.50
C LEU A 108 -30.41 23.10 -12.10
N LYS A 109 -31.24 23.82 -11.32
CA LYS A 109 -32.60 23.40 -10.92
C LYS A 109 -32.66 22.05 -10.20
N TYR A 110 -31.63 21.73 -9.41
CA TYR A 110 -31.68 20.58 -8.50
C TYR A 110 -32.72 20.80 -7.39
N PRO A 111 -33.25 19.73 -6.77
CA PRO A 111 -34.24 19.85 -5.69
C PRO A 111 -33.77 20.74 -4.54
N GLU A 112 -34.68 21.56 -3.99
CA GLU A 112 -34.36 22.47 -2.88
C GLU A 112 -33.90 21.73 -1.62
N SER A 113 -34.28 20.46 -1.47
CA SER A 113 -33.80 19.58 -0.41
C SER A 113 -32.27 19.47 -0.37
N CYS A 114 -31.56 19.75 -1.47
CA CYS A 114 -30.09 19.77 -1.47
C CYS A 114 -29.48 20.89 -0.61
N LEU A 115 -30.22 21.96 -0.30
CA LEU A 115 -29.71 23.06 0.54
C LEU A 115 -29.52 22.67 2.00
N GLN A 116 -30.24 21.62 2.47
CA GLN A 116 -30.17 21.13 3.84
C GLN A 116 -28.87 20.37 4.14
N PHE A 117 -28.09 20.01 3.12
CA PHE A 117 -26.85 19.27 3.31
C PHE A 117 -25.76 20.17 3.89
N GLU A 118 -25.06 19.63 4.89
CA GLU A 118 -23.94 20.27 5.55
C GLU A 118 -22.61 19.65 5.10
N TYR A 119 -21.58 20.50 5.05
CA TYR A 119 -20.23 20.05 4.74
C TYR A 119 -19.65 19.29 5.94
N ASP A 120 -19.27 18.04 5.71
CA ASP A 120 -18.61 17.20 6.69
C ASP A 120 -17.12 17.07 6.35
N PRO A 121 -16.21 17.71 7.11
CA PRO A 121 -14.78 17.68 6.85
C PRO A 121 -14.13 16.32 7.15
N SER A 122 -14.82 15.41 7.84
CA SER A 122 -14.27 14.09 8.21
C SER A 122 -14.37 13.06 7.09
N PHE A 123 -15.27 13.28 6.13
CA PHE A 123 -15.54 12.34 5.06
C PHE A 123 -14.56 12.43 3.87
N PRO A 124 -14.36 13.59 3.22
CA PRO A 124 -13.50 13.66 2.06
C PRO A 124 -12.02 13.65 2.46
N ILE A 125 -11.24 12.81 1.77
CA ILE A 125 -9.77 12.85 1.82
C ILE A 125 -9.20 13.27 0.47
N ARG A 126 -8.03 13.92 0.47
CA ARG A 126 -7.35 14.32 -0.76
C ARG A 126 -6.92 13.09 -1.56
N GLY A 127 -7.10 13.15 -2.89
CA GLY A 127 -6.66 12.10 -3.81
C GLY A 127 -7.66 10.96 -4.02
N LEU A 128 -8.94 11.18 -3.67
CA LEU A 128 -10.02 10.30 -4.13
C LEU A 128 -10.28 10.50 -5.62
N TYR A 129 -10.62 9.40 -6.29
CA TYR A 129 -11.05 9.37 -7.68
C TYR A 129 -12.57 9.23 -7.74
N PHE A 130 -13.24 10.06 -8.56
CA PHE A 130 -14.69 9.98 -8.74
C PHE A 130 -15.03 9.34 -10.09
N ASP A 131 -15.68 8.17 -10.04
CA ASP A 131 -16.22 7.50 -11.21
C ASP A 131 -17.58 8.11 -11.58
N LYS A 132 -17.61 8.89 -12.66
CA LYS A 132 -18.84 9.54 -13.15
C LYS A 132 -19.88 8.57 -13.68
N MET A 133 -19.48 7.39 -14.19
CA MET A 133 -20.41 6.42 -14.77
C MET A 133 -21.16 5.66 -13.67
N LYS A 134 -20.43 5.25 -12.62
CA LYS A 134 -21.00 4.46 -11.51
C LYS A 134 -21.41 5.32 -10.31
N GLY A 135 -20.99 6.59 -10.28
CA GLY A 135 -21.24 7.49 -9.15
C GLY A 135 -20.44 7.14 -7.89
N CYS A 136 -19.32 6.44 -8.03
CA CYS A 136 -18.52 5.93 -6.91
C CYS A 136 -17.32 6.82 -6.60
N LEU A 137 -16.98 6.93 -5.32
CA LEU A 137 -15.73 7.50 -4.83
C LEU A 137 -14.75 6.36 -4.53
N LEU A 138 -13.58 6.42 -5.14
CA LEU A 138 -12.57 5.37 -5.10
C LEU A 138 -11.26 5.91 -4.56
N LYS A 139 -10.68 5.20 -3.60
CA LYS A 139 -9.29 5.36 -3.19
C LYS A 139 -8.44 4.38 -3.98
N LEU A 140 -7.52 4.92 -4.78
CA LEU A 140 -6.63 4.13 -5.62
C LEU A 140 -5.22 4.10 -5.05
N ASP A 141 -4.57 2.96 -5.20
CA ASP A 141 -3.15 2.76 -4.98
C ASP A 141 -2.33 3.28 -6.18
N PHE A 142 -1.01 3.33 -6.05
CA PHE A 142 -0.05 3.75 -7.06
C PHE A 142 -0.22 3.02 -8.41
N PHE A 143 -0.65 1.76 -8.38
CA PHE A 143 -0.87 0.96 -9.60
C PHE A 143 -2.26 1.16 -10.25
N GLY A 144 -3.09 2.07 -9.72
CA GLY A 144 -4.47 2.27 -10.16
C GLY A 144 -5.42 1.18 -9.67
N SER A 145 -5.02 0.41 -8.67
CA SER A 145 -5.88 -0.60 -8.02
C SER A 145 -6.72 0.04 -6.93
N ILE A 146 -7.96 -0.41 -6.77
CA ILE A 146 -8.80 0.06 -5.66
C ILE A 146 -8.22 -0.49 -4.36
N GLU A 147 -7.93 0.40 -3.40
CA GLU A 147 -7.50 0.00 -2.07
C GLU A 147 -8.60 -0.82 -1.38
N PRO A 148 -8.24 -1.83 -0.57
CA PRO A 148 -9.22 -2.50 0.29
C PRO A 148 -10.00 -1.44 1.08
N ASP A 149 -11.32 -1.58 1.14
CA ASP A 149 -12.18 -0.65 1.87
C ASP A 149 -12.24 0.80 1.32
N GLY A 150 -11.63 1.05 0.16
CA GLY A 150 -11.52 2.36 -0.46
C GLY A 150 -12.66 2.72 -1.42
N CYS A 151 -13.76 1.97 -1.45
CA CYS A 151 -14.87 2.20 -2.39
C CYS A 151 -16.15 2.66 -1.67
N PHE A 152 -16.72 3.78 -2.12
CA PHE A 152 -17.91 4.38 -1.56
C PHE A 152 -18.93 4.74 -2.65
N LEU A 153 -20.21 4.54 -2.37
CA LEU A 153 -21.32 5.08 -3.16
C LEU A 153 -22.04 6.13 -2.31
N GLY A 154 -21.91 7.40 -2.70
CA GLY A 154 -22.27 8.51 -1.81
C GLY A 154 -21.45 8.42 -0.52
N ARG A 155 -22.12 8.26 0.63
CA ARG A 155 -21.49 8.07 1.95
C ARG A 155 -21.41 6.61 2.41
N GLN A 156 -21.99 5.68 1.66
CA GLN A 156 -22.04 4.27 2.03
C GLN A 156 -20.77 3.55 1.57
N LYS A 157 -20.08 2.92 2.52
CA LYS A 157 -18.92 2.07 2.21
C LYS A 157 -19.39 0.79 1.52
N MET A 158 -18.75 0.44 0.42
CA MET A 158 -19.11 -0.74 -0.36
C MET A 158 -18.47 -2.00 0.21
N LEU A 159 -19.22 -3.11 0.12
CA LEU A 159 -18.70 -4.43 0.45
C LEU A 159 -17.56 -4.81 -0.50
N ARG A 160 -16.64 -5.62 0.01
CA ARG A 160 -15.44 -6.04 -0.72
C ARG A 160 -15.79 -6.77 -2.03
N ILE A 161 -16.82 -7.62 -2.00
CA ILE A 161 -17.33 -8.34 -3.19
C ILE A 161 -17.81 -7.35 -4.26
N MET A 162 -18.56 -6.33 -3.85
CA MET A 162 -19.11 -5.34 -4.78
C MET A 162 -18.02 -4.43 -5.37
N THR A 163 -16.95 -4.18 -4.60
CA THR A 163 -15.76 -3.46 -5.06
C THR A 163 -15.02 -4.19 -6.18
N VAL A 164 -14.96 -5.53 -6.12
CA VAL A 164 -14.35 -6.37 -7.17
C VAL A 164 -15.16 -6.27 -8.47
N LEU A 165 -16.49 -6.38 -8.39
CA LEU A 165 -17.38 -6.23 -9.55
C LEU A 165 -17.27 -4.84 -10.20
N ILE A 166 -17.09 -3.80 -9.39
CA ILE A 166 -16.87 -2.44 -9.89
C ILE A 166 -15.55 -2.38 -10.66
N GLY A 167 -14.47 -2.94 -10.10
CA GLY A 167 -13.14 -2.98 -10.71
C GLY A 167 -13.04 -3.69 -12.05
N GLU A 168 -13.79 -4.78 -12.24
CA GLU A 168 -13.78 -5.56 -13.49
C GLU A 168 -14.43 -4.80 -14.67
N GLY A 169 -15.32 -3.85 -14.39
CA GLY A 169 -15.99 -3.02 -15.40
C GLY A 169 -15.35 -1.65 -15.65
N ILE A 170 -14.22 -1.33 -15.03
CA ILE A 170 -13.50 -0.06 -15.27
C ILE A 170 -12.52 -0.30 -16.43
N GLY A 171 -12.93 0.05 -17.65
CA GLY A 171 -12.13 -0.18 -18.85
C GLY A 171 -10.65 0.19 -18.68
N SER A 172 -9.77 -0.75 -19.03
CA SER A 172 -8.30 -0.68 -19.25
C SER A 172 -7.38 0.08 -18.29
N GLY A 173 -7.88 0.84 -17.31
CA GLY A 173 -7.10 1.77 -16.49
C GLY A 173 -7.02 1.43 -15.00
N CYS A 174 -8.03 0.74 -14.44
CA CYS A 174 -8.02 0.35 -13.03
C CYS A 174 -7.97 -1.17 -12.90
N ARG A 175 -6.84 -1.72 -12.48
CA ARG A 175 -6.67 -3.18 -12.29
C ARG A 175 -7.03 -3.54 -10.86
N VAL A 176 -8.09 -4.31 -10.64
CA VAL A 176 -8.28 -5.01 -9.37
C VAL A 176 -7.46 -6.32 -9.40
N TRP A 177 -6.80 -6.65 -8.29
CA TRP A 177 -5.91 -7.80 -8.19
C TRP A 177 -6.59 -9.11 -8.64
N ARG A 178 -5.84 -9.92 -9.39
CA ARG A 178 -6.21 -11.27 -9.89
C ARG A 178 -6.91 -12.10 -8.81
N THR A 179 -8.17 -12.45 -9.09
CA THR A 179 -9.07 -13.37 -8.41
C THR A 179 -8.63 -14.85 -8.43
N ARG A 180 -7.33 -15.19 -8.53
CA ARG A 180 -6.90 -16.60 -8.52
C ARG A 180 -6.78 -17.22 -7.12
N GLY A 181 -6.66 -16.42 -6.05
CA GLY A 181 -6.63 -16.93 -4.67
C GLY A 181 -8.00 -16.95 -3.97
N LEU A 182 -8.84 -15.96 -4.26
CA LEU A 182 -10.07 -15.72 -3.47
C LEU A 182 -11.22 -16.70 -3.79
N MET A 183 -11.25 -17.28 -4.99
CA MET A 183 -12.21 -18.36 -5.30
C MET A 183 -11.87 -19.67 -4.57
N GLN A 184 -10.61 -19.89 -4.17
CA GLN A 184 -10.24 -21.05 -3.33
C GLN A 184 -10.51 -20.83 -1.84
N GLU A 185 -10.44 -19.58 -1.37
CA GLU A 185 -10.79 -19.21 0.01
C GLU A 185 -12.31 -19.26 0.22
N LEU A 186 -13.10 -18.73 -0.73
CA LEU A 186 -14.57 -18.75 -0.64
C LEU A 186 -15.17 -20.15 -0.81
N ALA A 187 -14.49 -21.07 -1.51
CA ALA A 187 -14.87 -22.48 -1.56
C ALA A 187 -14.59 -23.23 -0.24
N ARG A 188 -13.80 -22.65 0.68
CA ARG A 188 -13.55 -23.22 2.02
C ARG A 188 -14.49 -22.69 3.09
N GLU A 189 -15.07 -21.51 2.93
CA GLU A 189 -15.91 -20.89 3.95
C GLU A 189 -17.40 -21.26 3.90
N GLY A 190 -17.83 -22.15 2.99
CA GLY A 190 -19.08 -22.91 3.12
C GLY A 190 -20.31 -22.09 3.53
N ILE A 191 -20.62 -21.02 2.79
CA ILE A 191 -21.87 -20.28 2.94
C ILE A 191 -22.78 -20.69 1.78
N ASP A 192 -23.79 -21.51 2.10
CA ASP A 192 -25.04 -21.65 1.34
C ASP A 192 -25.97 -20.47 1.72
#